data_AF-A0A1E7NFS5-F1
#
_entry.id   AF-A0A1E7NFS5-F1
#
_cell.length_a   1.000
_cell.length_b   1.000
_cell.length_c   1.000
_cell.angle_alpha   90.00
_cell.angle_beta   90.00
_cell.angle_gamma   90.00
#
_symmetry.space_group_name_H-M   'P 1'
#
loop_
_entity.id
_entity.type
_entity.pdbx_description
1 polymer ?
#
loop_
_entity_poly.entity_id
_entity_poly.type
_entity_poly.pdbx_seq_one_letter_code
_entity_poly.pdbx_strand_id
1 'polypeptide(L)'
;MCTRVERLAAEVELQLLDGIWEFTAQDVVLAGRAAEGIADSVGAAPAQERLPVLDRLEHLREVLAVLAIGIARTHGQLAWLLARASTVLAPVLHWRSLPADPRRSFGTTVPTPGELADAEEASRRLRALLVHLGAVAAGPPADGPRGVPGAEADTAA
;
A
#
# COMPACT_ATOMS: atom_id res chain seq x y z
N MET A 1 13.32 -1.89 -6.55
CA MET A 1 12.20 -1.20 -5.88
C MET A 1 11.71 -2.03 -4.72
N CYS A 2 11.53 -3.33 -4.89
CA CYS A 2 11.12 -4.28 -3.85
C CYS A 2 11.89 -4.10 -2.55
N THR A 3 13.23 -4.10 -2.59
CA THR A 3 14.07 -3.93 -1.39
C THR A 3 13.83 -2.60 -0.67
N ARG A 4 13.50 -1.54 -1.41
CA ARG A 4 13.19 -0.23 -0.80
C ARG A 4 11.80 -0.25 -0.15
N VAL A 5 10.83 -0.95 -0.72
CA VAL A 5 9.50 -1.17 -0.10
C VAL A 5 9.62 -2.10 1.10
N GLU A 6 10.42 -3.16 1.05
CA GLU A 6 10.68 -4.03 2.21
C GLU A 6 11.28 -3.25 3.37
N ARG A 7 12.28 -2.40 3.09
CA ARG A 7 12.87 -1.54 4.14
C ARG A 7 11.85 -0.56 4.70
N LEU A 8 10.99 0.01 3.85
CA LEU A 8 9.90 0.88 4.29
C LEU A 8 8.89 0.12 5.16
N ALA A 9 8.54 -1.11 4.78
CA ALA A 9 7.66 -1.97 5.58
C ALA A 9 8.27 -2.30 6.94
N ALA A 10 9.57 -2.64 6.98
CA ALA A 10 10.28 -2.89 8.23
C ALA A 10 10.34 -1.63 9.13
N GLU A 11 10.53 -0.45 8.54
CA GLU A 11 10.50 0.82 9.28
C GLU A 11 9.12 1.08 9.89
N VAL A 12 8.04 0.84 9.13
CA VAL A 12 6.66 0.96 9.60
C VAL A 12 6.36 -0.03 10.72
N GLU A 13 6.78 -1.29 10.56
CA GLU A 13 6.58 -2.34 11.55
C GLU A 13 7.23 -2.00 12.88
N LEU A 14 8.47 -1.51 12.86
CA LEU A 14 9.18 -1.07 14.07
C LEU A 14 8.43 0.08 14.76
N GLN A 15 7.97 1.07 14.00
CA GLN A 15 7.23 2.21 14.56
C GLN A 15 5.87 1.80 15.16
N LEU A 16 5.22 0.79 14.58
CA LEU A 16 4.01 0.18 15.13
C LEU A 16 4.29 -0.56 16.44
N LEU A 17 5.32 -1.41 16.46
CA LEU A 17 5.70 -2.20 17.65
C LEU A 17 6.15 -1.31 18.82
N ASP A 18 6.82 -0.19 18.51
CA ASP A 18 7.23 0.79 19.51
C ASP A 18 6.07 1.69 20.00
N GLY A 19 4.85 1.51 19.45
CA GLY A 19 3.66 2.29 19.82
C GLY A 19 3.75 3.76 19.44
N ILE A 20 4.67 4.12 18.52
CA ILE A 20 4.86 5.50 18.05
C ILE A 20 3.77 5.85 17.03
N TRP A 21 3.28 4.85 16.29
CA TRP A 21 2.25 5.04 15.29
C TRP A 21 0.84 4.78 15.82
N GLU A 22 0.01 5.82 15.75
CA GLU A 22 -1.40 5.78 16.12
C GLU A 22 -2.24 6.12 14.88
N PHE A 23 -2.99 5.14 14.39
CA PHE A 23 -3.88 5.34 13.25
C PHE A 23 -5.27 5.74 13.71
N THR A 24 -5.83 6.78 13.06
CA THR A 24 -7.23 7.10 13.22
C THR A 24 -8.10 6.10 12.43
N ALA A 25 -9.38 5.97 12.78
CA ALA A 25 -10.33 5.18 11.99
C ALA A 25 -10.41 5.67 10.52
N GLN A 26 -10.21 6.97 10.29
CA GLN A 26 -10.16 7.53 8.94
C GLN A 26 -8.93 7.05 8.18
N ASP A 27 -7.76 6.97 8.82
CA ASP A 27 -6.54 6.47 8.20
C ASP A 27 -6.67 4.99 7.81
N VAL A 28 -7.31 4.18 8.65
CA VAL A 28 -7.60 2.77 8.34
C VAL A 28 -8.45 2.63 7.09
N VAL A 29 -9.54 3.41 6.99
CA VAL A 29 -10.39 3.42 5.78
C VAL A 29 -9.61 3.89 4.56
N LEU A 30 -8.74 4.88 4.71
CA LEU A 30 -7.96 5.43 3.60
C LEU A 30 -6.86 4.45 3.13
N ALA A 31 -6.20 3.77 4.06
CA ALA A 31 -5.23 2.72 3.77
C ALA A 31 -5.90 1.53 3.06
N GLY A 32 -7.10 1.13 3.49
CA GLY A 32 -7.91 0.11 2.82
C GLY A 32 -8.24 0.49 1.38
N ARG A 33 -8.75 1.71 1.14
CA ARG A 33 -9.04 2.20 -0.22
C ARG A 33 -7.80 2.28 -1.11
N ALA A 34 -6.66 2.69 -0.55
CA ALA A 34 -5.40 2.70 -1.29
C ALA A 34 -4.96 1.28 -1.64
N ALA A 35 -5.12 0.32 -0.72
CA ALA A 35 -4.81 -1.09 -0.97
C ALA A 35 -5.70 -1.70 -2.06
N GLU A 36 -6.99 -1.39 -2.06
CA GLU A 36 -7.95 -1.77 -3.12
C GLU A 36 -7.55 -1.17 -4.47
N GLY A 37 -7.30 0.14 -4.53
CA GLY A 37 -6.88 0.79 -5.78
C GLY A 37 -5.59 0.22 -6.35
N ILE A 38 -4.61 -0.14 -5.50
CA ILE A 38 -3.39 -0.83 -5.95
C ILE A 38 -3.72 -2.24 -6.47
N ALA A 39 -4.63 -2.97 -5.83
CA ALA A 39 -5.05 -4.31 -6.25
C ALA A 39 -5.72 -4.30 -7.63
N ASP A 40 -6.57 -3.30 -7.86
CA ASP A 40 -7.28 -3.11 -9.13
C ASP A 40 -6.32 -2.74 -10.27
N SER A 41 -5.26 -1.99 -9.96
CA SER A 41 -4.25 -1.58 -10.94
C SER A 41 -3.27 -2.71 -11.27
N VAL A 42 -2.71 -3.38 -10.26
CA VAL A 42 -1.67 -4.41 -10.44
C VAL A 42 -2.17 -5.76 -9.96
N GLY A 43 -2.53 -6.59 -10.94
CA GLY A 43 -3.01 -7.95 -10.70
C GLY A 43 -1.90 -8.94 -10.32
N ALA A 44 -2.26 -10.23 -10.35
CA ALA A 44 -1.32 -11.32 -10.09
C ALA A 44 -0.18 -11.36 -11.12
N ALA A 45 1.03 -11.72 -10.68
CA ALA A 45 2.23 -11.69 -11.52
C ALA A 45 2.07 -12.40 -12.88
N PRO A 46 1.50 -13.63 -12.97
CA PRO A 46 1.37 -14.31 -14.26
C PRO A 46 0.41 -13.62 -15.23
N ALA A 47 -0.56 -12.85 -14.74
CA ALA A 47 -1.45 -12.06 -15.58
C ALA A 47 -0.75 -10.79 -16.06
N GLN A 48 -0.05 -10.11 -15.14
CA GLN A 48 0.64 -8.86 -15.40
C GLN A 48 1.80 -9.02 -16.39
N GLU A 49 2.57 -10.11 -16.29
CA GLU A 49 3.72 -10.38 -17.17
C GLU A 49 3.32 -10.63 -18.64
N ARG A 50 2.08 -11.06 -18.89
CA ARG A 50 1.54 -11.29 -20.24
C ARG A 50 1.07 -10.01 -20.91
N LEU A 51 0.98 -8.91 -20.19
CA LEU A 51 0.51 -7.64 -20.72
C LEU A 51 1.60 -6.98 -21.58
N PRO A 52 1.20 -6.24 -22.64
CA PRO A 52 2.06 -5.28 -23.32
C PRO A 52 2.74 -4.31 -22.35
N VAL A 53 3.96 -3.87 -22.68
CA VAL A 53 4.71 -2.90 -21.85
C VAL A 53 3.94 -1.60 -21.62
N LEU A 54 3.15 -1.15 -22.61
CA LEU A 54 2.31 0.04 -22.49
C LEU A 54 1.32 -0.11 -21.32
N ASP A 55 0.56 -1.20 -21.31
CA ASP A 55 -0.48 -1.48 -20.32
C ASP A 55 0.13 -1.70 -18.93
N ARG A 56 1.28 -2.39 -18.85
CA ARG A 56 2.03 -2.54 -17.59
C ARG A 56 2.45 -1.19 -17.02
N LEU A 57 2.90 -0.27 -17.86
CA LEU A 57 3.26 1.09 -17.45
C LEU A 57 2.03 1.93 -17.08
N GLU A 58 0.90 1.73 -17.75
CA GLU A 58 -0.37 2.36 -17.37
C GLU A 58 -0.77 1.96 -15.96
N HIS A 59 -0.85 0.65 -15.68
CA HIS A 59 -1.17 0.12 -14.35
C HIS A 59 -0.21 0.63 -13.25
N LEU A 60 1.10 0.69 -13.53
CA LEU A 60 2.06 1.23 -12.56
C LEU A 60 1.89 2.74 -12.32
N ARG A 61 1.43 3.50 -13.31
CA ARG A 61 1.11 4.93 -13.14
C ARG A 61 -0.22 5.13 -12.42
N GLU A 62 -1.17 4.23 -12.58
CA GLU A 62 -2.40 4.20 -11.79
C GLU A 62 -2.09 3.98 -10.30
N VAL A 63 -1.16 3.09 -9.97
CA VAL A 63 -0.67 2.95 -8.58
C VAL A 63 -0.14 4.28 -8.04
N LEU A 64 0.68 5.01 -8.80
CA LEU A 64 1.15 6.33 -8.39
C LEU A 64 0.02 7.34 -8.21
N ALA A 65 -1.02 7.29 -9.04
CA ALA A 65 -2.21 8.12 -8.91
C ALA A 65 -3.00 7.79 -7.62
N VAL A 66 -3.17 6.51 -7.30
CA VAL A 66 -3.78 6.05 -6.04
C VAL A 66 -3.03 6.60 -4.84
N LEU A 67 -1.69 6.53 -4.85
CA LEU A 67 -0.87 7.09 -3.77
C LEU A 67 -1.01 8.60 -3.67
N ALA A 68 -0.99 9.33 -4.80
CA ALA A 68 -1.16 10.78 -4.83
C ALA A 68 -2.52 11.20 -4.25
N ILE A 69 -3.60 10.51 -4.61
CA ILE A 69 -4.94 10.75 -4.06
C ILE A 69 -4.96 10.46 -2.56
N GLY A 70 -4.34 9.38 -2.11
CA GLY A 70 -4.22 9.04 -0.69
C GLY A 70 -3.50 10.15 0.10
N ILE A 71 -2.34 10.60 -0.38
CA ILE A 71 -1.56 11.69 0.21
C ILE A 71 -2.40 12.96 0.32
N ALA A 72 -3.15 13.33 -0.72
CA ALA A 72 -3.97 14.54 -0.73
C ALA A 72 -5.12 14.51 0.29
N ARG A 73 -5.48 13.34 0.81
CA ARG A 73 -6.64 13.15 1.71
C ARG A 73 -6.27 12.83 3.15
N THR A 74 -4.98 12.73 3.47
CA THR A 74 -4.50 12.43 4.82
C THR A 74 -3.31 13.33 5.19
N HIS A 75 -2.94 13.32 6.46
CA HIS A 75 -1.78 13.99 7.01
C HIS A 75 -1.10 13.06 8.03
N GLY A 76 0.08 13.43 8.52
CA GLY A 76 0.79 12.63 9.52
C GLY A 76 1.42 11.34 8.98
N GLN A 77 1.33 10.26 9.74
CA GLN A 77 2.08 9.02 9.52
C GLN A 77 1.66 8.27 8.26
N LEU A 78 0.34 8.18 7.98
CA LEU A 78 -0.13 7.58 6.74
C LEU A 78 0.31 8.40 5.52
N ALA A 79 0.21 9.73 5.58
CA ALA A 79 0.65 10.59 4.48
C ALA A 79 2.16 10.45 4.23
N TRP A 80 2.96 10.35 5.31
CA TRP A 80 4.38 10.07 5.24
C TRP A 80 4.64 8.72 4.54
N LEU A 81 3.96 7.64 4.95
CA LEU A 81 4.11 6.32 4.34
C LEU A 81 3.83 6.35 2.83
N LEU A 82 2.69 6.92 2.45
CA LEU A 82 2.28 7.01 1.05
C LEU A 82 3.26 7.86 0.23
N ALA A 83 3.76 8.97 0.78
CA ALA A 83 4.77 9.81 0.12
C ALA A 83 6.10 9.07 -0.05
N ARG A 84 6.55 8.30 0.95
CA ARG A 84 7.75 7.46 0.85
C ARG A 84 7.58 6.37 -0.19
N ALA A 85 6.43 5.72 -0.25
CA ALA A 85 6.10 4.74 -1.28
C ALA A 85 6.12 5.37 -2.70
N SER A 86 5.50 6.53 -2.88
CA SER A 86 5.56 7.29 -4.14
C SER A 86 7.00 7.61 -4.55
N THR A 87 7.85 7.97 -3.59
CA THR A 87 9.29 8.23 -3.84
C THR A 87 10.04 6.97 -4.27
N VAL A 88 9.63 5.79 -3.80
CA VAL A 88 10.21 4.51 -4.24
C VAL A 88 9.81 4.20 -5.68
N LEU A 89 8.54 4.44 -6.03
CA LEU A 89 7.96 4.15 -7.35
C LEU A 89 8.20 5.26 -8.40
N ALA A 90 8.68 6.43 -8.01
CA ALA A 90 8.93 7.57 -8.89
C ALA A 90 9.71 7.27 -10.20
N PRO A 91 10.65 6.29 -10.26
CA PRO A 91 11.30 5.95 -11.53
C PRO A 91 10.33 5.51 -12.63
N VAL A 92 9.15 4.95 -12.30
CA VAL A 92 8.09 4.60 -13.26
C VAL A 92 7.67 5.79 -14.13
N LEU A 93 7.68 7.01 -13.58
CA LEU A 93 7.31 8.23 -14.31
C LEU A 93 8.31 8.59 -15.43
N HIS A 94 9.51 8.02 -15.38
CA HIS A 94 10.56 8.22 -16.39
C HIS A 94 10.56 7.10 -17.44
N TRP A 95 9.69 6.10 -17.30
CA TRP A 95 9.63 5.00 -18.25
C TRP A 95 8.70 5.30 -19.42
N ARG A 96 9.06 4.79 -20.60
CA ARG A 96 8.25 4.83 -21.82
C ARG A 96 8.15 3.45 -22.46
N SER A 97 7.08 3.22 -23.21
CA SER A 97 6.83 1.93 -23.88
C SER A 97 7.56 1.76 -25.21
N LEU A 98 7.88 2.87 -25.90
CA LEU A 98 8.51 2.85 -27.22
C LEU A 98 9.95 3.39 -27.17
N PRO A 99 10.87 2.85 -27.98
CA PRO A 99 12.16 3.47 -28.18
C PRO A 99 11.96 4.82 -28.89
N ALA A 100 12.58 5.87 -28.37
CA ALA A 100 12.66 7.17 -29.02
C ALA A 100 14.13 7.55 -29.20
N ASP A 101 14.40 8.43 -30.16
CA ASP A 101 15.70 9.08 -30.33
C ASP A 101 16.18 9.59 -28.96
N PRO A 102 17.40 9.20 -28.51
CA PRO A 102 17.96 9.66 -27.24
C PRO A 102 17.91 11.18 -27.06
N ARG A 103 18.03 11.96 -28.15
CA ARG A 103 17.98 13.43 -28.15
C ARG A 103 16.56 14.01 -27.97
N ARG A 104 15.52 13.20 -28.13
CA ARG A 104 14.10 13.58 -28.01
C ARG A 104 13.38 12.77 -26.93
N SER A 105 14.14 12.23 -25.98
CA SER A 105 13.63 11.35 -24.94
C SER A 105 13.06 12.07 -23.72
N PHE A 106 13.30 13.37 -23.53
CA PHE A 106 12.98 14.08 -22.27
C PHE A 106 13.49 13.36 -21.01
N GLY A 107 14.61 12.64 -21.12
CA GLY A 107 15.15 11.84 -20.01
C GLY A 107 14.39 10.54 -19.74
N THR A 108 13.44 10.15 -20.59
CA THR A 108 12.70 8.89 -20.46
C THR A 108 13.47 7.70 -21.03
N THR A 109 13.30 6.54 -20.40
CA THR A 109 13.97 5.28 -20.76
C THR A 109 12.96 4.18 -21.02
N VAL A 110 13.34 3.17 -21.80
CA VAL A 110 12.54 1.94 -21.91
C VAL A 110 12.95 1.04 -20.76
N PRO A 111 12.02 0.62 -19.87
CA PRO A 111 12.36 -0.24 -18.76
C PRO A 111 12.70 -1.65 -19.25
N THR A 112 13.60 -2.30 -18.53
CA THR A 112 13.84 -3.73 -18.71
C THR A 112 12.65 -4.55 -18.15
N PRO A 113 12.44 -5.80 -18.62
CA PRO A 113 11.42 -6.67 -18.04
C PRO A 113 11.57 -6.88 -16.53
N GLY A 114 12.83 -6.92 -16.03
CA GLY A 114 13.13 -7.05 -14.61
C GLY A 114 12.72 -5.82 -13.80
N GLU A 115 12.93 -4.61 -14.34
CA GLU A 115 12.49 -3.37 -13.67
C GLU A 115 10.97 -3.26 -13.59
N LEU A 116 10.24 -3.68 -14.64
CA LEU A 116 8.78 -3.74 -14.60
C LEU A 116 8.30 -4.74 -13.54
N ALA A 117 8.84 -5.95 -13.54
CA ALA A 117 8.47 -6.98 -12.57
C ALA A 117 8.78 -6.55 -11.12
N ASP A 118 9.93 -5.91 -10.90
CA ASP A 118 10.32 -5.38 -9.60
C ASP A 118 9.42 -4.22 -9.13
N ALA A 119 8.95 -3.34 -10.03
CA ALA A 119 7.98 -2.30 -9.69
C ALA A 119 6.61 -2.87 -9.35
N GLU A 120 6.14 -3.85 -10.11
CA GLU A 120 4.85 -4.51 -9.88
C GLU A 120 4.84 -5.29 -8.57
N GLU A 121 5.92 -5.99 -8.28
CA GLU A 121 6.09 -6.70 -7.01
C GLU A 121 6.21 -5.74 -5.83
N ALA A 122 6.91 -4.62 -6.00
CA ALA A 122 6.94 -3.54 -5.01
C ALA A 122 5.53 -2.99 -4.71
N SER A 123 4.70 -2.80 -5.73
CA SER A 123 3.29 -2.39 -5.57
C SER A 123 2.47 -3.44 -4.83
N ARG A 124 2.62 -4.73 -5.15
CA ARG A 124 1.93 -5.80 -4.42
C ARG A 124 2.31 -5.87 -2.95
N ARG A 125 3.59 -5.67 -2.63
CA ARG A 125 4.09 -5.60 -1.25
C ARG A 125 3.59 -4.38 -0.50
N LEU A 126 3.53 -3.23 -1.17
CA LEU A 126 2.94 -2.02 -0.62
C LEU A 126 1.46 -2.22 -0.28
N ARG A 127 0.70 -2.86 -1.17
CA ARG A 127 -0.69 -3.27 -0.88
C ARG A 127 -0.75 -4.16 0.36
N ALA A 128 0.09 -5.19 0.45
CA ALA A 128 0.11 -6.09 1.60
C ALA A 128 0.38 -5.34 2.92
N LEU A 129 1.32 -4.38 2.90
CA LEU A 129 1.59 -3.50 4.03
C LEU A 129 0.36 -2.67 4.41
N LEU A 130 -0.32 -2.03 3.45
CA LEU A 130 -1.51 -1.22 3.72
C LEU A 130 -2.68 -2.06 4.30
N VAL A 131 -2.86 -3.28 3.82
CA VAL A 131 -3.85 -4.23 4.38
C VAL A 131 -3.48 -4.60 5.82
N HIS A 132 -2.19 -4.88 6.07
CA HIS A 132 -1.71 -5.22 7.40
C HIS A 132 -1.95 -4.08 8.41
N LEU A 133 -1.65 -2.83 8.02
CA LEU A 133 -1.92 -1.66 8.86
C LEU A 133 -3.38 -1.54 9.26
N GLY A 134 -4.30 -1.76 8.30
CA GLY A 134 -5.73 -1.73 8.57
C GLY A 134 -6.17 -2.82 9.55
N ALA A 135 -5.57 -4.01 9.47
CA ALA A 135 -5.85 -5.12 10.39
C ALA A 135 -5.33 -4.86 11.81
N VAL A 136 -4.11 -4.32 11.95
CA VAL A 136 -3.52 -3.99 13.25
C VAL A 136 -4.33 -2.92 13.97
N ALA A 137 -4.72 -1.86 13.24
CA ALA A 137 -5.47 -0.74 13.81
C ALA A 137 -6.93 -1.07 14.17
N ALA A 138 -7.53 -2.09 13.55
CA ALA A 138 -8.87 -2.56 13.91
C ALA A 138 -8.90 -3.27 15.29
N GLY A 139 -7.76 -3.73 15.81
CA GLY A 139 -7.67 -4.54 17.01
C GLY A 139 -8.34 -5.92 16.86
N PRO A 140 -8.17 -6.85 17.82
CA PRO A 140 -9.01 -8.04 17.88
C PRO A 140 -10.49 -7.60 18.03
N PRO A 141 -11.45 -8.30 17.40
CA PRO A 141 -12.86 -8.01 17.64
C PRO A 141 -13.09 -8.06 19.16
N ALA A 142 -13.69 -7.01 19.71
CA ALA A 142 -14.06 -6.98 21.11
C ALA A 142 -14.94 -8.21 21.39
N ASP A 143 -14.38 -9.22 22.06
CA ASP A 143 -15.13 -10.38 22.49
C ASP A 143 -16.35 -9.89 23.28
N GLY A 144 -17.50 -10.50 22.95
CA GLY A 144 -18.84 -10.12 23.38
C GLY A 144 -19.04 -10.08 24.91
N PRO A 145 -20.27 -9.76 25.34
CA PRO A 145 -20.55 -9.08 26.60
C PRO A 145 -19.92 -9.81 27.78
N ARG A 146 -19.14 -9.06 28.58
CA ARG A 146 -18.71 -9.48 29.91
C ARG A 146 -19.96 -9.89 30.68
N GLY A 147 -20.13 -11.20 30.85
CA GLY A 147 -21.14 -11.76 31.75
C GLY A 147 -20.97 -11.10 33.11
N VAL A 148 -22.00 -10.39 33.55
CA VAL A 148 -22.04 -9.76 34.87
C VAL A 148 -21.93 -10.88 35.91
N PRO A 149 -20.96 -10.84 36.83
CA PRO A 149 -20.89 -11.80 37.92
C PRO A 149 -21.88 -11.39 39.01
N GLY A 150 -22.72 -12.34 39.44
CA GLY A 150 -23.34 -12.35 40.76
C GLY A 150 -24.71 -11.69 40.89
N ALA A 151 -25.75 -12.52 40.88
CA ALA A 151 -26.95 -12.30 41.70
C ALA A 151 -27.49 -13.66 42.15
N GLU A 152 -26.75 -14.33 43.04
CA GLU A 152 -27.38 -15.20 44.02
C GLU A 152 -27.85 -14.33 45.19
N ALA A 153 -29.16 -14.31 45.44
CA ALA A 153 -29.74 -14.13 46.77
C ALA A 153 -31.20 -14.60 46.72
N ASP A 154 -31.37 -15.88 47.03
CA ASP A 154 -32.24 -16.36 48.11
C ASP A 154 -33.53 -15.57 48.38
N THR A 155 -34.69 -16.17 48.08
CA THR A 155 -35.84 -16.02 48.97
C THR A 155 -36.73 -17.27 48.90
N ALA A 156 -36.65 -18.06 49.96
CA ALA A 156 -37.64 -19.04 50.34
C ALA A 156 -39.00 -18.38 50.64
N ALA A 157 -40.08 -19.01 50.16
CA ALA A 157 -41.39 -19.13 50.83
C ALA A 157 -42.22 -20.19 50.11
#